data_AF-A0A2G2CE43-F1
#
_entry.id   AF-A0A2G2CE43-F1
#
_cell.length_a   1.000
_cell.length_b   1.000
_cell.length_c   1.000
_cell.angle_alpha   90.00
_cell.angle_beta   90.00
_cell.angle_gamma   90.00
#
_symmetry.space_group_name_H-M   'P 1'
#
loop_
_entity.id
_entity.type
_entity.pdbx_description
1 polymer ?
#
loop_
_entity_poly.entity_id
_entity_poly.type
_entity_poly.pdbx_seq_one_letter_code
_entity_poly.pdbx_strand_id
1 'polypeptide(L)'
;MKALATVSILLFAIIFTGCDETKKVIDVAGSVQLTGSYTVNSINGKKLENTTNPTFTLSAIDNSFRGTTGCNSVFGNYTIDLYSINFGDLAVSEKMCMDKNIMNTERDFLNALNNTGTYGLQNGVLTLYSKTDRSVLLSATKDSNE
;
A
#
# COMPACT_ATOMS: atom_id res chain seq x y z
N MET A 1 -52.93 -12.48 -5.84
CA MET A 1 -51.85 -13.27 -5.19
C MET A 1 -50.61 -13.44 -6.06
N LYS A 2 -50.70 -13.81 -7.35
CA LYS A 2 -49.52 -13.89 -8.25
C LYS A 2 -48.78 -12.55 -8.43
N ALA A 3 -49.51 -11.44 -8.56
CA ALA A 3 -48.93 -10.10 -8.67
C ALA A 3 -48.22 -9.61 -7.39
N LEU A 4 -48.68 -10.04 -6.21
CA LEU A 4 -48.05 -9.74 -4.92
C LEU A 4 -46.74 -10.50 -4.74
N ALA A 5 -46.70 -11.78 -5.16
CA ALA A 5 -45.48 -12.58 -5.17
C ALA A 5 -44.42 -12.02 -6.15
N THR A 6 -44.83 -11.54 -7.34
CA THR A 6 -43.90 -10.95 -8.32
C THR A 6 -43.35 -9.59 -7.88
N VAL A 7 -44.14 -8.75 -7.22
CA VAL A 7 -43.65 -7.47 -6.65
C VAL A 7 -42.64 -7.71 -5.52
N SER A 8 -42.87 -8.73 -4.68
CA SER A 8 -41.95 -9.09 -3.60
C SER A 8 -40.60 -9.63 -4.10
N ILE A 9 -40.58 -10.35 -5.22
CA ILE A 9 -39.34 -10.85 -5.85
C ILE A 9 -38.54 -9.70 -6.49
N LEU A 10 -39.23 -8.72 -7.09
CA LEU A 10 -38.59 -7.55 -7.69
C LEU A 10 -37.96 -6.62 -6.63
N LEU A 11 -38.60 -6.48 -5.46
CA LEU A 11 -38.11 -5.65 -4.37
C LEU A 11 -36.85 -6.24 -3.70
N PHE A 12 -36.72 -7.57 -3.67
CA PHE A 12 -35.56 -8.26 -3.08
C PHE A 12 -34.31 -8.16 -3.95
N ALA A 13 -34.46 -8.10 -5.28
CA ALA A 13 -33.35 -7.99 -6.23
C ALA A 13 -32.60 -6.64 -6.15
N ILE A 14 -33.28 -5.56 -5.74
CA ILE A 14 -32.71 -4.22 -5.66
C ILE A 14 -31.74 -4.07 -4.47
N ILE A 15 -31.82 -4.96 -3.47
CA ILE A 15 -31.03 -4.87 -2.24
C ILE A 15 -29.61 -5.43 -2.44
N PHE A 16 -29.38 -6.31 -3.44
CA PHE A 16 -28.10 -7.01 -3.60
C PHE A 16 -27.02 -6.22 -4.37
N THR A 17 -27.35 -5.15 -5.08
CA THR A 17 -26.39 -4.43 -5.93
C THR A 17 -25.68 -3.24 -5.25
N GLY A 18 -26.00 -2.93 -3.99
CA GLY A 18 -25.47 -1.74 -3.30
C GLY A 18 -24.09 -1.89 -2.62
N CYS A 19 -23.64 -3.12 -2.36
CA CYS A 19 -22.40 -3.34 -1.60
C CYS A 19 -21.13 -3.04 -2.40
N ASP A 20 -21.11 -3.33 -3.71
CA ASP A 20 -19.92 -3.16 -4.55
C ASP A 20 -19.59 -1.68 -4.79
N GLU A 21 -20.61 -0.84 -4.97
CA GLU A 21 -20.44 0.61 -5.07
C GLU A 21 -19.95 1.22 -3.76
N THR A 22 -20.44 0.73 -2.62
CA THR A 22 -19.96 1.19 -1.30
C THR A 22 -18.48 0.85 -1.11
N LYS A 23 -18.05 -0.33 -1.54
CA LYS A 23 -16.64 -0.77 -1.47
C LYS A 23 -15.73 0.16 -2.27
N LYS A 24 -16.09 0.48 -3.52
CA LYS A 24 -15.30 1.39 -4.38
C LYS A 24 -15.08 2.75 -3.72
N VAL A 25 -16.10 3.31 -3.07
CA VAL A 25 -15.97 4.59 -2.34
C VAL A 25 -14.96 4.48 -1.20
N ILE A 26 -14.97 3.37 -0.46
CA ILE A 26 -14.01 3.12 0.63
C ILE A 26 -12.59 2.95 0.08
N ASP A 27 -12.40 2.19 -0.99
CA ASP A 27 -11.09 1.94 -1.61
C ASP A 27 -10.47 3.26 -2.11
N VAL A 28 -11.27 4.11 -2.77
CA VAL A 28 -10.83 5.44 -3.20
C VAL A 28 -10.45 6.32 -2.01
N ALA A 29 -11.27 6.34 -0.94
CA ALA A 29 -10.95 7.09 0.27
C ALA A 29 -9.66 6.59 0.93
N GLY A 30 -9.42 5.27 0.93
CA GLY A 30 -8.19 4.64 1.41
C GLY A 30 -6.96 5.08 0.61
N SER A 31 -7.03 5.00 -0.73
CA SER A 31 -5.95 5.47 -1.61
C SER A 31 -5.67 6.97 -1.44
N VAL A 32 -6.72 7.79 -1.32
CA VAL A 32 -6.57 9.25 -1.09
C VAL A 32 -5.92 9.52 0.26
N GLN A 33 -6.31 8.81 1.32
CA GLN A 33 -5.69 8.92 2.65
C GLN A 33 -4.19 8.57 2.61
N LEU A 34 -3.83 7.54 1.85
CA LEU A 34 -2.46 7.07 1.68
C LEU A 34 -1.64 7.92 0.70
N THR A 35 -2.26 8.78 -0.11
CA THR A 35 -1.53 9.60 -1.08
C THR A 35 -0.53 10.49 -0.37
N GLY A 36 0.70 10.52 -0.89
CA GLY A 36 1.75 11.41 -0.43
C GLY A 36 3.13 10.78 -0.43
N SER A 37 4.11 11.52 0.08
CA SER A 37 5.50 11.11 0.17
C SER A 37 5.86 10.60 1.58
N TYR A 38 6.72 9.60 1.63
CA TYR A 38 7.05 8.86 2.83
C TYR A 38 8.55 8.59 2.94
N THR A 39 9.06 8.71 4.15
CA THR A 39 10.41 8.30 4.54
C THR A 39 10.36 7.04 5.41
N VAL A 40 11.05 5.97 4.99
CA VAL A 40 11.07 4.70 5.73
C VAL A 40 11.91 4.83 7.00
N ASN A 41 11.36 4.45 8.14
CA ASN A 41 12.04 4.48 9.45
C ASN A 41 12.59 3.10 9.85
N SER A 42 11.87 2.03 9.50
CA SER A 42 12.20 0.67 9.92
C SER A 42 11.72 -0.38 8.92
N ILE A 43 12.47 -1.46 8.80
CA ILE A 43 12.12 -2.64 7.98
C ILE A 43 12.24 -3.89 8.86
N ASN A 44 11.25 -4.79 8.80
CA ASN A 44 11.17 -6.00 9.62
C ASN A 44 11.35 -5.73 11.14
N GLY A 45 10.75 -4.63 11.62
CA GLY A 45 10.86 -4.19 13.02
C GLY A 45 12.22 -3.61 13.43
N LYS A 46 13.20 -3.54 12.52
CA LYS A 46 14.53 -2.97 12.78
C LYS A 46 14.61 -1.55 12.25
N LYS A 47 15.02 -0.62 13.11
CA LYS A 47 15.29 0.77 12.69
C LYS A 47 16.44 0.78 11.69
N LEU A 48 16.32 1.61 10.66
CA LEU A 48 17.41 1.85 9.72
C LEU A 48 18.44 2.76 10.39
N GLU A 49 19.66 2.26 10.56
CA GLU A 49 20.80 2.99 11.10
C GLU A 49 21.98 2.84 10.13
N ASN A 50 22.78 3.91 9.97
CA ASN A 50 23.98 3.90 9.13
C ASN A 50 23.73 3.58 7.63
N THR A 51 22.57 3.94 7.11
CA THR A 51 22.24 3.82 5.68
C THR A 51 21.31 4.95 5.25
N THR A 52 21.17 5.16 3.94
CA THR A 52 20.17 6.07 3.40
C THR A 52 18.80 5.43 3.51
N ASN A 53 17.87 6.10 4.18
CA ASN A 53 16.50 5.59 4.30
C ASN A 53 15.81 5.61 2.94
N PRO A 54 15.16 4.50 2.53
CA PRO A 54 14.31 4.52 1.36
C PRO A 54 13.20 5.56 1.49
N THR A 55 12.84 6.19 0.39
CA THR A 55 11.68 7.08 0.30
C THR A 55 10.76 6.61 -0.81
N PHE A 56 9.47 6.89 -0.68
CA PHE A 56 8.49 6.56 -1.71
C PHE A 56 7.29 7.49 -1.70
N THR A 57 6.58 7.52 -2.81
CA THR A 57 5.33 8.25 -3.01
C THR A 57 4.25 7.28 -3.45
N LEU A 58 3.06 7.45 -2.87
CA LEU A 58 1.82 6.82 -3.31
C LEU A 58 0.94 7.89 -3.95
N SER A 59 0.40 7.61 -5.14
CA SER A 59 -0.53 8.50 -5.83
C SER A 59 -1.86 7.78 -6.03
N ALA A 60 -2.97 8.35 -5.54
CA ALA A 60 -4.32 7.83 -5.81
C ALA A 60 -4.84 8.20 -7.21
N ILE A 61 -4.21 9.14 -7.91
CA ILE A 61 -4.65 9.60 -9.24
C ILE A 61 -4.53 8.46 -10.26
N ASP A 62 -3.41 7.74 -10.19
CA ASP A 62 -3.04 6.67 -11.13
C ASP A 62 -2.71 5.35 -10.41
N ASN A 63 -2.94 5.26 -9.10
CA ASN A 63 -2.57 4.13 -8.25
C ASN A 63 -1.08 3.74 -8.36
N SER A 64 -0.23 4.74 -8.57
CA SER A 64 1.20 4.51 -8.76
C SER A 64 1.98 4.52 -7.45
N PHE A 65 3.01 3.68 -7.42
CA PHE A 65 4.05 3.64 -6.42
C PHE A 65 5.37 4.04 -7.08
N ARG A 66 6.09 4.99 -6.50
CA ARG A 66 7.43 5.39 -6.93
C ARG A 66 8.32 5.55 -5.71
N GLY A 67 9.52 4.99 -5.72
CA GLY A 67 10.45 5.11 -4.61
C GLY A 67 11.91 5.03 -5.03
N THR A 68 12.77 5.22 -4.04
CA THR A 68 14.21 5.08 -4.16
C THR A 68 14.76 4.49 -2.88
N THR A 69 15.77 3.62 -3.03
CA THR A 69 16.49 2.98 -1.93
C THR A 69 17.85 3.66 -1.67
N GLY A 70 18.05 4.85 -2.24
CA GLY A 70 19.31 5.60 -2.20
C GLY A 70 20.24 5.28 -3.37
N CYS A 71 20.18 4.06 -3.93
CA CYS A 71 20.93 3.73 -5.14
C CYS A 71 20.00 3.50 -6.35
N ASN A 72 19.02 2.60 -6.21
CA ASN A 72 18.09 2.28 -7.28
C ASN A 72 16.73 2.93 -7.07
N SER A 73 16.07 3.20 -8.20
CA SER A 73 14.68 3.62 -8.23
C SER A 73 13.78 2.40 -8.36
N VAL A 74 12.66 2.42 -7.64
CA VAL A 74 11.63 1.39 -7.64
C VAL A 74 10.33 2.01 -8.12
N PHE A 75 9.60 1.38 -9.03
CA PHE A 75 8.34 1.93 -9.54
C PHE A 75 7.39 0.82 -9.96
N GLY A 76 6.09 1.09 -9.82
CA GLY A 76 5.03 0.17 -10.16
C GLY A 76 3.69 0.73 -9.74
N ASN A 77 2.73 -0.16 -9.50
CA ASN A 77 1.38 0.21 -9.06
C ASN A 77 1.03 -0.50 -7.76
N TYR A 78 0.03 0.01 -7.06
CA TYR A 78 -0.56 -0.63 -5.90
C TYR A 78 -2.08 -0.69 -6.04
N THR A 79 -2.73 -1.55 -5.26
CA THR A 79 -4.18 -1.60 -5.14
C THR A 79 -4.58 -1.56 -3.67
N ILE A 80 -5.76 -0.99 -3.42
CA ILE A 80 -6.42 -1.00 -2.11
C ILE A 80 -7.70 -1.82 -2.21
N ASP A 81 -7.91 -2.68 -1.21
CA ASP A 81 -9.16 -3.39 -1.00
C ASP A 81 -9.50 -3.33 0.50
N LEU A 82 -10.36 -2.39 0.86
CA LEU A 82 -10.69 -2.00 2.23
C LEU A 82 -9.44 -1.63 3.03
N TYR A 83 -8.95 -2.54 3.88
CA TYR A 83 -7.76 -2.36 4.72
C TYR A 83 -6.53 -3.09 4.18
N SER A 84 -6.67 -3.70 2.99
CA SER A 84 -5.61 -4.42 2.32
C SER A 84 -4.90 -3.49 1.35
N ILE A 85 -3.58 -3.66 1.26
CA ILE A 85 -2.77 -3.00 0.22
C ILE A 85 -1.91 -4.08 -0.43
N ASN A 86 -1.88 -4.07 -1.76
CA ASN A 86 -1.04 -4.96 -2.53
C ASN A 86 -0.20 -4.14 -3.51
N PHE A 87 1.11 -4.37 -3.50
CA PHE A 87 2.00 -3.84 -4.52
C PHE A 87 2.05 -4.84 -5.68
N GLY A 88 1.81 -4.36 -6.90
CA GLY A 88 1.95 -5.19 -8.10
C GLY A 88 3.42 -5.51 -8.40
N ASP A 89 3.67 -5.98 -9.62
CA ASP A 89 5.05 -6.18 -10.07
C ASP A 89 5.81 -4.85 -10.07
N LEU A 90 6.84 -4.77 -9.23
CA LEU A 90 7.68 -3.58 -9.09
C LEU A 90 8.92 -3.72 -9.98
N ALA A 91 9.15 -2.73 -10.82
CA ALA A 91 10.38 -2.58 -11.58
C ALA A 91 11.43 -1.84 -10.73
N VAL A 92 12.69 -2.24 -10.89
CA VAL A 92 13.84 -1.68 -10.15
C VAL A 92 14.93 -1.35 -11.15
N SER A 93 15.53 -0.17 -11.06
CA SER A 93 16.73 0.13 -11.86
C SER A 93 17.93 -0.69 -11.38
N GLU A 94 18.89 -1.00 -12.25
CA GLU A 94 20.09 -1.75 -11.85
C GLU A 94 21.35 -0.88 -11.93
N LYS A 95 21.59 -0.05 -10.91
CA LYS A 95 22.86 0.67 -10.76
C LYS A 95 23.85 -0.13 -9.94
N MET A 96 25.13 0.01 -10.26
CA MET A 96 26.21 -0.56 -9.46
C MET A 96 26.45 0.29 -8.22
N CYS A 97 26.17 -0.27 -7.04
CA CYS A 97 26.34 0.39 -5.75
C CYS A 97 27.50 -0.28 -4.99
N MET A 98 28.52 0.49 -4.58
CA MET A 98 29.65 -0.05 -3.81
C MET A 98 29.29 -0.29 -2.34
N ASP A 99 28.26 0.38 -1.83
CA ASP A 99 27.80 0.25 -0.45
C ASP A 99 26.88 -0.95 -0.27
N LYS A 100 27.36 -1.96 0.46
CA LYS A 100 26.61 -3.19 0.76
C LYS A 100 25.39 -2.93 1.67
N ASN A 101 25.42 -1.92 2.53
CA ASN A 101 24.31 -1.62 3.43
C ASN A 101 23.11 -1.08 2.64
N ILE A 102 23.36 -0.24 1.63
CA ILE A 102 22.31 0.25 0.73
C ILE A 102 21.68 -0.92 -0.03
N MET A 103 22.49 -1.83 -0.59
CA MET A 103 21.98 -3.00 -1.33
C MET A 103 21.17 -3.96 -0.44
N ASN A 104 21.60 -4.17 0.81
CA ASN A 104 20.83 -4.98 1.76
C ASN A 104 19.50 -4.32 2.11
N THR A 105 19.51 -3.01 2.37
CA THR A 105 18.31 -2.23 2.67
C THR A 105 17.32 -2.25 1.51
N GLU A 106 17.81 -2.13 0.28
CA GLU A 106 17.00 -2.25 -0.94
C GLU A 106 16.29 -3.60 -1.04
N ARG A 107 17.04 -4.70 -0.87
CA ARG A 107 16.47 -6.04 -0.90
C ARG A 107 15.42 -6.22 0.18
N ASP A 108 15.70 -5.77 1.41
CA ASP A 108 14.77 -5.91 2.53
C ASP A 108 13.52 -5.03 2.33
N PHE A 109 13.67 -3.85 1.74
CA PHE A 109 12.57 -2.96 1.35
C PHE A 109 11.66 -3.61 0.30
N LEU A 110 12.23 -4.14 -0.79
CA LEU A 110 11.48 -4.82 -1.84
C LEU A 110 10.77 -6.07 -1.31
N ASN A 111 11.43 -6.84 -0.45
CA ASN A 111 10.82 -7.99 0.21
C ASN A 111 9.65 -7.60 1.12
N ALA A 112 9.77 -6.49 1.86
CA ALA A 112 8.68 -5.98 2.69
C ALA A 112 7.47 -5.59 1.84
N LEU A 113 7.67 -4.86 0.73
CA LEU A 113 6.59 -4.48 -0.19
C LEU A 113 5.90 -5.72 -0.78
N ASN A 114 6.66 -6.69 -1.29
CA ASN A 114 6.11 -7.91 -1.91
C ASN A 114 5.33 -8.80 -0.92
N ASN A 115 5.69 -8.76 0.37
CA ASN A 115 5.03 -9.56 1.41
C ASN A 115 3.94 -8.79 2.18
N THR A 116 3.73 -7.52 1.87
CA THR A 116 2.67 -6.73 2.49
C THR A 116 1.29 -7.26 2.07
N GLY A 117 0.34 -7.24 3.00
CA GLY A 117 -1.07 -7.52 2.72
C GLY A 117 -2.05 -6.52 3.32
N THR A 118 -1.69 -5.87 4.42
CA THR A 118 -2.56 -4.86 5.07
C THR A 118 -1.74 -3.67 5.53
N TYR A 119 -2.41 -2.55 5.81
CA TYR A 119 -1.76 -1.33 6.28
C TYR A 119 -2.50 -0.69 7.44
N GLY A 120 -1.80 0.20 8.13
CA GLY A 120 -2.38 1.14 9.08
C GLY A 120 -1.70 2.49 8.92
N LEU A 121 -2.49 3.57 9.01
CA LEU A 121 -1.98 4.94 9.03
C LEU A 121 -2.46 5.62 10.31
N GLN A 122 -1.53 5.96 11.20
CA GLN A 122 -1.84 6.63 12.46
C GLN A 122 -0.81 7.71 12.73
N ASN A 123 -1.27 8.93 13.05
CA ASN A 123 -0.41 10.08 13.38
C ASN A 123 0.69 10.34 12.32
N GLY A 124 0.35 10.19 11.04
CA GLY A 124 1.30 10.36 9.93
C GLY A 124 2.29 9.20 9.76
N VAL A 125 2.15 8.09 10.50
CA VAL A 125 3.00 6.91 10.35
C VAL A 125 2.24 5.80 9.63
N LEU A 126 2.72 5.46 8.45
CA LEU A 126 2.27 4.30 7.67
C LEU A 126 3.01 3.06 8.18
N THR A 127 2.25 2.04 8.55
CA THR A 127 2.76 0.71 8.90
C THR A 127 2.22 -0.31 7.91
N LEU A 128 3.12 -1.09 7.30
CA LEU A 128 2.76 -2.21 6.43
C LEU A 128 2.93 -3.53 7.17
N TYR A 129 1.92 -4.39 7.07
CA TYR A 129 1.86 -5.67 7.75
C TYR A 129 1.90 -6.82 6.75
N SER A 130 2.57 -7.89 7.16
CA SER A 130 2.68 -9.14 6.42
C SER A 130 1.32 -9.75 6.10
N LYS A 131 1.17 -10.20 4.84
CA LYS A 131 -0.01 -10.94 4.38
C LYS A 131 -0.16 -12.34 4.99
N THR A 132 0.91 -12.87 5.60
CA THR A 132 0.96 -14.23 6.13
C THR A 132 0.65 -14.29 7.62
N ASP A 133 1.28 -13.43 8.42
CA ASP A 133 1.27 -13.51 9.89
C ASP A 133 0.98 -12.18 10.58
N ARG A 134 0.66 -11.12 9.81
CA ARG A 134 0.43 -9.75 10.29
C ARG A 134 1.59 -9.13 11.08
N SER A 135 2.80 -9.69 10.99
CA SER A 135 4.00 -9.05 11.52
C SER A 135 4.27 -7.71 10.84
N VAL A 136 4.94 -6.79 11.54
CA VAL A 136 5.32 -5.47 10.98
C VAL A 136 6.48 -5.64 10.01
N LEU A 137 6.24 -5.31 8.74
CA LEU A 137 7.25 -5.37 7.69
C LEU A 137 7.91 -4.01 7.45
N LEU A 138 7.16 -2.91 7.53
CA LEU A 138 7.67 -1.59 7.20
C LEU A 138 7.01 -0.47 8.01
N SER A 139 7.86 0.34 8.64
CA SER A 139 7.65 1.65 9.26
C SER A 139 7.92 2.83 8.32
N ALA A 140 6.98 3.73 7.99
CA ALA A 140 7.32 4.97 7.26
C ALA A 140 6.56 6.20 7.76
N THR A 141 7.25 7.34 7.86
CA THR A 141 6.63 8.64 8.23
C THR A 141 6.24 9.37 6.97
N LYS A 142 5.01 9.87 6.93
CA LYS A 142 4.52 10.76 5.87
C LYS A 142 5.20 12.11 6.01
N ASP A 143 5.75 12.62 4.92
CA ASP A 143 6.46 13.89 4.91
C ASP A 143 5.45 15.04 5.11
N SER A 144 5.80 16.01 5.95
CA SER A 144 4.88 17.07 6.42
C SER A 144 4.67 18.23 5.43
N ASN A 145 5.15 18.11 4.18
CA ASN A 145 5.21 19.20 3.20
C ASN A 145 4.14 19.12 2.09
N GLU A 146 3.01 18.44 2.33
CA GLU A 146 1.85 18.41 1.44
C GLU A 146 0.64 19.12 2.05
#